data_AF-Q2I179-F1
#
_entry.id   AF-Q2I179-F1
#
_cell.length_a   1.000
_cell.length_b   1.000
_cell.length_c   1.000
_cell.angle_alpha   90.00
_cell.angle_beta   90.00
_cell.angle_gamma   90.00
#
_symmetry.space_group_name_H-M   'P 1'
#
loop_
_entity.id
_entity.type
_entity.pdbx_description
1 polymer ?
#
loop_
_entity_poly.entity_id
_entity_poly.type
_entity_poly.pdbx_seq_one_letter_code
_entity_poly.pdbx_strand_id
1 'polypeptide(L)'
;MASTKEKLIAHVSTEQSVGCTNKVTVVGVGMVGMAAAISILLKELTDELALVDVMEDKLKGEAMDLQHGSLFLKTHKIVADKDYSVTANSKVVVVTAGARQQEGESRLNLVQRNVNIFKFIIPNIVK
;
A
#
# COMPACT_ATOMS: atom_id res chain seq x y z
N MET A 1 7.90 34.04 -13.51
CA MET A 1 6.49 34.13 -13.96
C MET A 1 5.67 33.15 -13.14
N ALA A 2 4.48 33.52 -12.67
CA ALA A 2 3.60 32.63 -11.92
C ALA A 2 3.15 31.43 -12.77
N SER A 3 3.07 30.25 -12.16
CA SER A 3 2.70 29.00 -12.83
C SER A 3 1.21 28.98 -13.26
N THR A 4 0.83 28.15 -14.22
CA THR A 4 -0.59 28.00 -14.64
C THR A 4 -1.47 27.57 -13.46
N LYS A 5 -0.93 26.73 -12.55
CA LYS A 5 -1.62 26.29 -11.33
C LYS A 5 -1.98 27.47 -10.43
N GLU A 6 -1.02 28.37 -10.18
CA GLU A 6 -1.21 29.55 -9.32
C GLU A 6 -2.22 30.55 -9.90
N LYS A 7 -2.34 30.62 -11.23
CA LYS A 7 -3.31 31.51 -11.89
C LYS A 7 -4.73 30.96 -11.86
N LEU A 8 -4.88 29.64 -11.89
CA LEU A 8 -6.18 28.98 -11.98
C LEU A 8 -6.79 28.67 -10.61
N ILE A 9 -5.96 28.37 -9.61
CA ILE A 9 -6.40 27.93 -8.28
C ILE A 9 -5.92 28.95 -7.24
N ALA A 10 -6.87 29.61 -6.56
CA ALA A 10 -6.58 30.48 -5.43
C ALA A 10 -6.71 29.72 -4.10
N HIS A 11 -5.71 29.83 -3.22
CA HIS A 11 -5.80 29.28 -1.87
C HIS A 11 -6.67 30.19 -0.99
N VAL A 12 -7.79 29.67 -0.50
CA VAL A 12 -8.76 30.42 0.32
C VAL A 12 -8.48 30.28 1.83
N SER A 13 -7.64 29.31 2.22
CA SER A 13 -7.21 29.08 3.60
C SER A 13 -5.82 28.47 3.66
N THR A 14 -5.11 28.64 4.79
CA THR A 14 -3.86 27.92 5.09
C THR A 14 -4.14 26.42 5.11
N GLU A 15 -3.41 25.67 4.29
CA GLU A 15 -3.50 24.21 4.21
C GLU A 15 -3.31 23.60 5.61
N GLN A 16 -4.41 23.17 6.25
CA GLN A 16 -4.31 22.06 7.17
C GLN A 16 -4.21 20.82 6.30
N SER A 17 -3.12 20.06 6.44
CA SER A 17 -3.00 18.77 5.75
C SER A 17 -4.20 17.93 6.16
N VAL A 18 -5.14 17.73 5.24
CA VAL A 18 -6.23 16.77 5.43
C VAL A 18 -5.55 15.41 5.44
N GLY A 19 -5.17 14.95 6.62
CA GLY A 19 -4.60 13.62 6.80
C GLY A 19 -5.64 12.59 6.39
N CYS A 20 -5.21 11.52 5.73
CA CYS A 20 -6.10 10.41 5.42
C CYS A 20 -6.54 9.75 6.72
N THR A 21 -7.85 9.63 6.88
CA THR A 21 -8.51 9.14 8.09
C THR A 21 -8.67 7.62 8.09
N ASN A 22 -8.83 7.02 6.91
CA ASN A 22 -9.17 5.61 6.73
C ASN A 22 -8.10 4.85 5.95
N LYS A 23 -6.83 5.26 6.09
CA LYS A 23 -5.72 4.69 5.36
C LYS A 23 -5.57 3.18 5.60
N VAL A 24 -5.36 2.42 4.52
CA VAL A 24 -5.13 0.98 4.55
C VAL A 24 -3.79 0.66 3.88
N THR A 25 -3.01 -0.22 4.49
CA THR A 25 -1.77 -0.75 3.90
C THR A 25 -1.94 -2.21 3.50
N VAL A 26 -1.42 -2.57 2.34
CA VAL A 26 -1.24 -3.97 1.92
C VAL A 26 0.25 -4.26 1.78
N VAL A 27 0.73 -5.26 2.52
CA VAL A 27 2.13 -5.71 2.47
C VAL A 27 2.21 -6.98 1.63
N GLY A 28 2.95 -6.90 0.53
CA GLY A 28 3.05 -7.89 -0.54
C GLY A 28 2.14 -7.54 -1.72
N VAL A 29 2.72 -7.38 -2.91
CA VAL A 29 2.00 -7.21 -4.19
C VAL A 29 1.97 -8.51 -5.00
N GLY A 30 1.83 -9.63 -4.30
CA GLY A 30 1.51 -10.92 -4.91
C GLY A 30 0.05 -10.97 -5.39
N MET A 31 -0.36 -12.09 -5.97
CA MET A 31 -1.76 -12.29 -6.41
C MET A 31 -2.78 -12.03 -5.30
N VAL A 32 -2.49 -12.48 -4.08
CA VAL A 32 -3.37 -12.27 -2.91
C VAL A 32 -3.41 -10.80 -2.51
N GLY A 33 -2.25 -10.15 -2.45
CA GLY A 33 -2.15 -8.73 -2.11
C GLY A 33 -2.89 -7.84 -3.10
N MET A 34 -2.72 -8.08 -4.41
CA MET A 34 -3.42 -7.30 -5.45
C MET A 34 -4.93 -7.57 -5.46
N ALA A 35 -5.36 -8.81 -5.25
CA ALA A 35 -6.78 -9.13 -5.11
C ALA A 35 -7.41 -8.40 -3.90
N ALA A 36 -6.69 -8.34 -2.78
CA ALA A 36 -7.13 -7.58 -1.60
C ALA A 36 -7.17 -6.07 -1.89
N ALA A 37 -6.10 -5.52 -2.47
CA ALA A 37 -5.98 -4.10 -2.81
C ALA A 37 -7.12 -3.63 -3.73
N ILE A 38 -7.36 -4.34 -4.84
CA ILE A 38 -8.45 -4.02 -5.78
C ILE A 38 -9.80 -4.14 -5.08
N SER A 39 -10.02 -5.18 -4.27
CA SER A 39 -11.28 -5.34 -3.54
C SER A 39 -11.54 -4.21 -2.55
N ILE A 40 -10.50 -3.72 -1.87
CA ILE A 40 -10.59 -2.57 -0.95
C ILE A 40 -10.95 -1.29 -1.70
N LEU A 41 -10.33 -1.06 -2.86
CA LEU A 41 -10.59 0.11 -3.71
C LEU A 41 -12.02 0.09 -4.28
N LEU A 42 -12.45 -1.04 -4.84
CA LEU A 42 -13.79 -1.20 -5.41
C LEU A 42 -14.91 -1.14 -4.37
N LYS A 43 -14.62 -1.50 -3.12
CA LYS A 43 -15.56 -1.37 -1.99
C LYS A 43 -15.53 0.01 -1.34
N GLU A 44 -14.70 0.93 -1.83
CA GLU A 44 -14.60 2.31 -1.35
C GLU A 44 -14.28 2.40 0.16
N LEU A 45 -13.48 1.46 0.68
CA LEU A 45 -13.22 1.34 2.12
C LEU A 45 -12.11 2.25 2.64
N THR A 46 -11.30 2.82 1.73
CA THR A 46 -10.12 3.61 2.09
C THR A 46 -10.04 4.91 1.30
N ASP A 47 -9.50 5.93 1.95
CA ASP A 47 -9.18 7.22 1.36
C ASP A 47 -7.71 7.27 0.86
N GLU A 48 -6.81 6.52 1.50
CA GLU A 48 -5.43 6.27 1.04
C GLU A 48 -5.08 4.78 1.07
N LEU A 49 -4.61 4.25 -0.05
CA LEU A 49 -4.05 2.90 -0.14
C LEU A 49 -2.53 2.98 -0.21
N ALA A 50 -1.84 2.28 0.69
CA ALA A 50 -0.39 2.11 0.65
C ALA A 50 0.00 0.67 0.31
N LEU A 51 0.86 0.49 -0.68
CA LEU A 51 1.42 -0.80 -1.06
C LEU A 51 2.89 -0.88 -0.65
N VAL A 52 3.29 -2.02 -0.09
CA VAL A 52 4.71 -2.28 0.27
C VAL A 52 5.12 -3.64 -0.25
N ASP A 53 6.24 -3.69 -0.95
CA ASP A 53 6.90 -4.94 -1.37
C ASP A 53 8.41 -4.71 -1.53
N VAL A 54 9.17 -5.80 -1.52
CA VAL A 54 10.62 -5.78 -1.75
C VAL A 54 10.97 -5.74 -3.24
N MET A 55 10.05 -6.15 -4.13
CA MET A 55 10.20 -6.14 -5.59
C MET A 55 9.80 -4.79 -6.17
N GLU A 56 10.75 -3.86 -6.26
CA GLU A 56 10.52 -2.45 -6.63
C GLU A 56 9.85 -2.26 -7.99
N ASP A 57 10.35 -2.90 -9.05
CA ASP A 57 9.78 -2.78 -10.40
C ASP A 57 8.33 -3.27 -10.45
N LYS A 58 8.06 -4.39 -9.78
CA LYS A 58 6.71 -4.94 -9.69
C LYS A 58 5.81 -4.03 -8.89
N LEU A 59 6.26 -3.56 -7.73
CA LEU A 59 5.54 -2.65 -6.86
C LEU A 59 5.12 -1.38 -7.61
N LYS A 60 6.07 -0.78 -8.34
CA LYS A 60 5.81 0.40 -9.16
C LYS A 60 4.82 0.10 -10.29
N GLY A 61 4.95 -1.03 -10.98
CA GLY A 61 4.04 -1.45 -12.03
C GLY A 61 2.60 -1.60 -11.55
N GLU A 62 2.41 -2.34 -10.45
CA GLU A 62 1.10 -2.57 -9.84
C GLU A 62 0.47 -1.26 -9.32
N ALA A 63 1.28 -0.38 -8.72
CA ALA A 63 0.81 0.92 -8.25
C ALA A 63 0.34 1.83 -9.39
N MET A 64 1.10 1.89 -10.49
CA MET A 64 0.72 2.67 -11.67
C MET A 64 -0.56 2.14 -12.32
N ASP A 65 -0.73 0.82 -12.37
CA ASP A 65 -1.94 0.21 -12.91
C ASP A 65 -3.20 0.64 -12.13
N LEU A 66 -3.13 0.59 -10.80
CA LEU A 66 -4.21 1.09 -9.94
C LEU A 66 -4.43 2.61 -10.08
N GLN A 67 -3.35 3.38 -10.20
CA GLN A 67 -3.42 4.83 -10.38
C GLN A 67 -4.04 5.24 -11.71
N HIS A 68 -3.80 4.51 -12.81
CA HIS A 68 -4.48 4.76 -14.08
C HIS A 68 -5.99 4.52 -13.97
N GLY A 69 -6.40 3.60 -13.09
CA GLY A 69 -7.80 3.35 -12.75
C GLY A 69 -8.44 4.40 -11.83
N SER A 70 -7.70 5.41 -11.33
CA SER A 70 -8.21 6.35 -10.32
C SER A 70 -9.49 7.07 -10.71
N LEU A 71 -9.72 7.29 -12.02
CA LEU A 71 -10.96 7.91 -12.50
C LEU A 71 -12.22 7.11 -12.15
N PHE A 72 -12.08 5.80 -11.96
CA PHE A 72 -13.17 4.88 -11.63
C PHE A 72 -13.27 4.59 -10.13
N LEU A 73 -12.41 5.18 -9.31
CA LEU A 73 -12.30 4.92 -7.88
C LEU A 73 -12.62 6.17 -7.06
N LYS A 74 -13.02 5.98 -5.81
CA LYS A 74 -13.23 7.09 -4.84
C LYS A 74 -12.06 7.29 -3.88
N THR A 75 -11.06 6.41 -3.92
CA THR A 75 -9.81 6.55 -3.17
C THR A 75 -8.95 7.60 -3.87
N HIS A 76 -8.64 8.69 -3.16
CA HIS A 76 -7.98 9.85 -3.76
C HIS A 76 -6.45 9.73 -3.78
N LYS A 77 -5.88 8.75 -3.07
CA LYS A 77 -4.43 8.55 -3.00
C LYS A 77 -4.05 7.07 -2.97
N ILE A 78 -3.20 6.68 -3.91
CA ILE A 78 -2.58 5.36 -3.97
C ILE A 78 -1.07 5.58 -4.00
N VAL A 79 -0.37 5.07 -3.00
CA VAL A 79 1.07 5.21 -2.84
C VAL A 79 1.72 3.83 -2.72
N ALA A 80 2.95 3.73 -3.16
CA ALA A 80 3.70 2.48 -3.09
C ALA A 80 5.18 2.78 -2.88
N ASP A 81 5.78 2.10 -1.90
CA ASP A 81 7.21 2.21 -1.61
C ASP A 81 7.72 0.92 -0.95
N LYS A 82 9.01 0.66 -1.06
CA LYS A 82 9.68 -0.41 -0.31
C LYS A 82 9.89 -0.01 1.16
N ASP A 83 10.01 1.28 1.44
CA ASP A 83 10.11 1.80 2.79
C ASP A 83 8.75 1.79 3.49
N TYR A 84 8.73 1.26 4.72
CA TYR A 84 7.55 1.23 5.58
C TYR A 84 7.13 2.62 6.08
N SER A 85 7.94 3.66 5.90
CA SER A 85 7.50 5.04 6.16
C SER A 85 6.22 5.40 5.39
N VAL A 86 6.00 4.79 4.22
CA VAL A 86 4.75 4.94 3.44
C VAL A 86 3.52 4.39 4.16
N THR A 87 3.68 3.53 5.17
CA THR A 87 2.57 2.91 5.92
C THR A 87 2.18 3.70 7.17
N ALA A 88 2.82 4.84 7.42
CA ALA A 88 2.52 5.67 8.59
C ALA A 88 1.03 6.05 8.64
N ASN A 89 0.47 5.97 9.85
CA ASN A 89 -0.93 6.31 10.18
C ASN A 89 -2.00 5.40 9.54
N SER A 90 -1.64 4.21 9.05
CA SER A 90 -2.62 3.23 8.57
C SER A 90 -3.52 2.72 9.70
N LYS A 91 -4.83 2.65 9.43
CA LYS A 91 -5.83 2.08 10.34
C LYS A 91 -5.85 0.56 10.31
N VAL A 92 -5.61 0.00 9.13
CA VAL A 92 -5.57 -1.45 8.90
C VAL A 92 -4.36 -1.78 8.05
N VAL A 93 -3.65 -2.85 8.41
CA VAL A 93 -2.54 -3.38 7.64
C VAL A 93 -2.81 -4.84 7.31
N VAL A 94 -2.87 -5.16 6.03
CA VAL A 94 -3.11 -6.50 5.50
C VAL A 94 -1.77 -7.10 5.09
N VAL A 95 -1.29 -8.09 5.83
CA VAL A 95 -0.02 -8.76 5.54
C VAL A 95 -0.28 -10.00 4.68
N THR A 96 0.13 -9.93 3.41
CA THR A 96 0.02 -11.04 2.44
C THR A 96 1.38 -11.58 2.00
N ALA A 97 2.46 -10.88 2.36
CA ALA A 97 3.83 -11.32 2.12
C ALA A 97 4.13 -12.61 2.90
N GLY A 98 4.74 -13.57 2.22
CA GLY A 98 5.12 -14.85 2.82
C GLY A 98 5.76 -15.79 1.80
N ALA A 99 6.52 -16.75 2.30
CA ALA A 99 7.08 -17.82 1.49
C ALA A 99 5.96 -18.77 1.05
N ARG A 100 6.03 -19.22 -0.20
CA ARG A 100 5.21 -20.32 -0.71
C ARG A 100 5.79 -21.66 -0.26
N GLN A 101 4.92 -22.60 0.10
CA GLN A 101 5.34 -23.95 0.44
C GLN A 101 6.05 -24.60 -0.75
N GLN A 102 7.21 -25.20 -0.50
CA GLN A 102 7.95 -25.96 -1.51
C GLN A 102 7.49 -27.43 -1.50
N GLU A 103 7.69 -28.12 -2.62
CA GLU A 103 7.37 -29.54 -2.72
C GLU A 103 8.21 -30.35 -1.71
N GLY A 104 7.55 -31.21 -0.93
CA GLY A 104 8.20 -31.97 0.16
C GLY A 104 8.51 -31.16 1.43
N GLU A 105 8.20 -29.86 1.48
CA GLU A 105 8.44 -29.04 2.66
C GLU A 105 7.40 -29.30 3.77
N SER A 106 7.87 -29.50 5.01
CA SER A 106 6.98 -29.63 6.17
C SER A 106 6.33 -28.29 6.53
N ARG A 107 5.15 -28.34 7.17
CA ARG A 107 4.49 -27.13 7.69
C ARG A 107 5.36 -26.36 8.69
N LEU A 108 6.12 -27.08 9.52
CA LEU A 108 7.03 -26.46 10.50
C LEU A 108 8.15 -25.67 9.81
N ASN A 109 8.74 -26.22 8.74
CA ASN A 109 9.78 -25.53 7.98
C ASN A 109 9.23 -24.28 7.28
N LEU A 110 8.05 -24.38 6.67
CA LEU A 110 7.37 -23.24 6.04
C LEU A 110 7.09 -22.12 7.05
N VAL A 111 6.56 -22.46 8.22
CA VAL A 111 6.31 -21.50 9.30
C VAL A 111 7.61 -20.84 9.73
N GLN A 112 8.70 -21.60 9.88
CA GLN A 112 9.99 -21.04 10.29
C GLN A 112 10.54 -20.01 9.28
N ARG A 113 10.38 -20.25 7.97
CA ARG A 113 10.73 -19.26 6.93
C ARG A 113 9.86 -18.01 7.04
N ASN A 114 8.55 -18.18 7.22
CA ASN A 114 7.62 -17.05 7.40
C ASN A 114 7.90 -16.25 8.67
N VAL A 115 8.29 -16.90 9.77
CA VAL A 115 8.73 -16.21 11.01
C VAL A 115 9.91 -15.29 10.72
N ASN A 116 10.90 -15.73 9.93
CA ASN A 116 12.05 -14.90 9.59
C ASN A 116 11.66 -13.69 8.73
N ILE A 117 10.72 -13.87 7.80
CA ILE A 117 10.15 -12.76 7.03
C ILE A 117 9.40 -11.79 7.96
N PHE A 118 8.57 -12.30 8.86
CA PHE A 118 7.72 -11.48 9.74
C PHE A 118 8.51 -10.71 10.79
N LYS A 119 9.66 -11.24 11.23
CA LYS A 119 10.61 -10.52 12.09
C LYS A 119 11.12 -9.22 11.46
N PHE A 120 11.13 -9.13 10.11
CA PHE A 120 11.46 -7.90 9.42
C PHE A 120 10.23 -7.02 9.17
N ILE A 121 9.12 -7.63 8.76
CA ILE A 121 7.90 -6.89 8.37
C ILE A 121 7.23 -6.22 9.58
N ILE A 122 6.88 -7.00 10.61
CA ILE A 122 6.00 -6.55 11.70
C ILE A 122 6.61 -5.38 12.49
N PRO A 123 7.91 -5.40 12.88
CA PRO A 123 8.48 -4.28 13.62
C PRO A 123 8.53 -2.98 12.84
N ASN A 124 8.60 -3.00 11.51
CA ASN A 124 8.60 -1.77 10.72
C ASN A 124 7.19 -1.19 10.51
N ILE A 125 6.15 -2.02 10.60
CA ILE A 125 4.75 -1.56 10.55
C ILE A 125 4.32 -0.84 11.83
N VAL A 126 4.82 -1.31 12.99
CA VAL A 126 4.35 -0.86 14.32
C VAL A 126 5.16 0.33 14.86
N LYS A 127 6.29 0.68 14.22
CA LYS A 127 7.08 1.87 14.56
C LYS A 127 6.32 3.16 14.24
#